data_AF-A0A379S2F2-F1
#
_entry.id   AF-A0A379S2F2-F1
#
_cell.length_a   1.000
_cell.length_b   1.000
_cell.length_c   1.000
_cell.angle_alpha   90.00
_cell.angle_beta   90.00
_cell.angle_gamma   90.00
#
_symmetry.space_group_name_H-M   'P 1'
#
loop_
_entity.id
_entity.type
_entity.pdbx_description
1 polymer ?
#
loop_
_entity_poly.entity_id
_entity_poly.type
_entity_poly.pdbx_seq_one_letter_code
_entity_poly.pdbx_strand_id
1 'polypeptide(L)'
;MGRWNASDRSGFCLQLATSGDPKTFSPFAWFAALAGITNAQSIIDGKITPDQLGVSAVDAHTLRIQLDKPLPWFASLTANFAFYPVQKANVESGKDWTKPGKLIGNGAYVLKERIVNEKLVGRA
;
A
#
# COMPACT_ATOMS: atom_id res chain seq x y z
N MET A 1 -15.47 -3.85 -13.73
CA MET A 1 -14.67 -2.63 -13.52
C MET A 1 -14.38 -2.48 -12.03
N GLY A 2 -13.14 -2.71 -11.62
CA GLY A 2 -12.68 -2.75 -10.22
C GLY A 2 -12.71 -1.40 -9.50
N ARG A 3 -13.87 -0.79 -9.40
CA ARG A 3 -14.11 0.37 -8.54
C ARG A 3 -14.38 -0.13 -7.12
N TRP A 4 -13.49 0.20 -6.20
CA TRP A 4 -13.78 0.12 -4.77
C TRP A 4 -14.86 1.13 -4.42
N ASN A 5 -15.84 0.72 -3.64
CA ASN A 5 -16.98 1.57 -3.29
C ASN A 5 -16.54 2.72 -2.37
N ALA A 6 -17.32 3.80 -2.29
CA ALA A 6 -16.98 4.98 -1.46
C ALA A 6 -16.83 4.63 0.03
N SER A 7 -17.53 3.60 0.49
CA SER A 7 -17.44 3.06 1.85
C SER A 7 -16.16 2.27 2.15
N ASP A 8 -15.45 1.76 1.13
CA ASP A 8 -14.16 1.07 1.28
C ASP A 8 -12.95 2.02 1.23
N ARG A 9 -13.17 3.27 0.81
CA ARG A 9 -12.12 4.27 0.56
C ARG A 9 -11.64 4.99 1.82
N SER A 10 -12.30 4.80 2.96
CA SER A 10 -11.78 5.20 4.27
C SER A 10 -10.62 4.32 4.75
N GLY A 11 -10.40 3.17 4.10
CA GLY A 11 -9.35 2.19 4.43
C GLY A 11 -8.13 2.25 3.52
N PHE A 12 -7.77 3.42 2.97
CA PHE A 12 -6.51 3.59 2.22
C PHE A 12 -5.31 3.39 3.16
N CYS A 13 -4.92 2.14 3.36
CA CYS A 13 -3.58 1.81 3.79
C CYS A 13 -2.72 1.79 2.53
N LEU A 14 -1.83 2.79 2.39
CA LEU A 14 -0.71 2.63 1.48
C LEU A 14 0.00 1.33 1.87
N GLN A 15 0.42 0.54 0.88
CA GLN A 15 1.27 -0.62 1.11
C GLN A 15 2.48 -0.26 2.00
N LEU A 16 2.95 1.01 2.00
CA LEU A 16 3.98 1.50 2.91
C LEU A 16 3.58 1.60 4.38
N ALA A 17 2.33 1.97 4.69
CA ALA A 17 1.86 2.05 6.07
C ALA A 17 1.75 0.65 6.70
N THR A 18 1.43 -0.37 5.90
CA THR A 18 1.51 -1.78 6.32
C THR A 18 2.95 -2.31 6.26
N SER A 19 3.75 -1.92 5.25
CA SER A 19 5.15 -2.36 5.06
C SER A 19 6.14 -1.79 6.08
N GLY A 20 5.83 -0.64 6.68
CA GLY A 20 6.64 -0.05 7.75
C GLY A 20 6.51 -0.79 9.08
N ASP A 21 5.43 -1.55 9.30
CA ASP A 21 5.35 -2.42 10.47
C ASP A 21 6.51 -3.44 10.42
N PRO A 22 7.39 -3.48 11.45
CA PRO A 22 8.45 -4.48 11.53
C PRO A 22 7.95 -5.92 11.36
N LYS A 23 6.66 -6.17 11.66
CA LYS A 23 6.01 -7.47 11.49
C LYS A 23 5.74 -7.85 10.02
N THR A 24 5.73 -6.87 9.12
CA THR A 24 5.38 -7.08 7.70
C THR A 24 6.60 -7.46 6.84
N PHE A 25 7.84 -7.35 7.36
CA PHE A 25 9.09 -7.76 6.70
C PHE A 25 9.17 -7.37 5.21
N SER A 26 8.73 -6.16 4.87
CA SER A 26 8.66 -5.74 3.47
C SER A 26 10.05 -5.45 2.91
N PRO A 27 10.48 -6.10 1.81
CA PRO A 27 11.79 -5.86 1.20
C PRO A 27 11.93 -4.45 0.60
N PHE A 28 10.82 -3.70 0.51
CA PHE A 28 10.77 -2.33 -0.04
C PHE A 28 10.48 -1.25 1.01
N ALA A 29 10.54 -1.56 2.31
CA ALA A 29 10.28 -0.58 3.35
C ALA A 29 11.20 0.66 3.24
N TRP A 30 12.46 0.47 2.83
CA TRP A 30 13.42 1.54 2.55
C TRP A 30 12.95 2.56 1.49
N PHE A 31 12.01 2.20 0.62
CA PHE A 31 11.48 3.10 -0.39
C PHE A 31 10.66 4.26 0.22
N ALA A 32 10.01 4.02 1.37
CA ALA A 32 9.34 5.07 2.13
C ALA A 32 10.33 6.11 2.69
N ALA A 33 11.47 5.63 3.19
CA ALA A 33 12.55 6.49 3.67
C ALA A 33 13.23 7.24 2.52
N LEU A 34 13.42 6.59 1.36
CA LEU A 34 13.90 7.25 0.14
C LEU A 34 12.96 8.38 -0.32
N ALA A 35 11.66 8.12 -0.26
CA ALA A 35 10.64 9.10 -0.58
C ALA A 35 10.52 10.23 0.46
N GLY A 36 11.33 10.20 1.52
CA GLY A 36 11.44 11.27 2.52
C GLY A 36 10.17 11.46 3.33
N ILE A 37 9.32 10.44 3.45
CA ILE A 37 8.11 10.50 4.26
C ILE A 37 8.52 10.62 5.72
N THR A 38 7.94 11.59 6.42
CA THR A 38 8.21 11.81 7.84
C THR A 38 8.02 10.51 8.62
N ASN A 39 8.95 10.24 9.52
CA ASN A 39 8.95 9.08 10.41
C ASN A 39 9.17 7.71 9.74
N ALA A 40 9.32 7.63 8.42
CA ALA A 40 9.49 6.36 7.72
C ALA A 40 10.71 5.55 8.20
N GLN A 41 11.88 6.19 8.36
CA GLN A 41 13.09 5.49 8.83
C GLN A 41 12.94 5.01 10.27
N SER A 42 12.37 5.81 11.16
CA SER A 42 12.15 5.44 12.56
C SER A 42 11.18 4.26 12.71
N ILE A 43 10.20 4.15 11.81
CA ILE A 43 9.26 3.01 11.74
C ILE A 43 10.01 1.74 11.27
N ILE A 44 10.84 1.85 10.23
CA ILE A 44 11.67 0.74 9.73
C ILE A 44 12.64 0.26 10.81
N ASP A 45 13.23 1.18 11.56
CA ASP A 45 14.12 0.90 12.69
C ASP A 45 13.37 0.31 13.90
N GLY A 46 12.03 0.23 13.87
CA GLY A 46 11.20 -0.26 14.96
C GLY A 46 11.14 0.66 16.19
N LYS A 47 11.54 1.93 16.04
CA LYS A 47 11.60 2.90 17.14
C LYS A 47 10.23 3.52 17.47
N ILE A 48 9.33 3.59 16.49
CA ILE A 48 7.99 4.19 16.63
C ILE A 48 6.95 3.34 15.89
N THR A 49 5.67 3.55 16.19
CA THR A 49 4.57 2.79 15.59
C THR A 49 4.24 3.26 14.17
N PRO A 50 3.73 2.38 13.28
CA PRO A 50 3.34 2.73 11.91
C PRO A 50 2.30 3.85 11.83
N ASP A 51 1.48 4.03 12.87
CA ASP A 51 0.45 5.08 12.95
C ASP A 51 1.05 6.50 13.01
N GLN A 52 2.35 6.63 13.32
CA GLN A 52 3.05 7.91 13.32
C GLN A 52 3.69 8.25 11.97
N LEU A 53 3.47 7.44 10.92
CA LEU A 53 3.94 7.76 9.59
C LEU A 53 3.34 9.10 9.15
N GLY A 54 4.11 9.93 8.44
CA GLY A 54 3.68 11.22 7.90
C GLY A 54 2.64 11.12 6.79
N VAL A 55 1.66 10.22 6.87
CA VAL A 55 0.58 10.01 5.90
C VAL A 55 -0.74 10.06 6.66
N SER A 56 -1.62 10.97 6.27
CA SER A 56 -2.94 11.14 6.88
C SER A 56 -4.00 11.32 5.80
N ALA A 57 -5.13 10.64 5.93
CA ALA A 57 -6.31 10.90 5.11
C ALA A 57 -7.10 12.04 5.77
N VAL A 58 -7.19 13.19 5.10
CA VAL A 58 -7.94 14.36 5.59
C VAL A 58 -9.44 14.16 5.33
N ASP A 59 -9.76 13.57 4.18
CA ASP A 59 -11.12 13.17 3.80
C ASP A 59 -11.08 11.96 2.84
N ALA A 60 -12.23 11.53 2.32
CA ALA A 60 -12.36 10.35 1.46
C ALA A 60 -11.61 10.46 0.11
N HIS A 61 -11.20 11.67 -0.29
CA HIS A 61 -10.55 11.99 -1.55
C HIS A 61 -9.23 12.77 -1.39
N THR A 62 -8.87 13.17 -0.16
CA THR A 62 -7.68 13.96 0.14
C THR A 62 -6.73 13.19 1.05
N LEU A 63 -5.57 12.83 0.49
CA LEU A 63 -4.44 12.27 1.24
C LEU A 63 -3.37 13.36 1.45
N ARG A 64 -3.03 13.62 2.71
CA ARG A 64 -1.95 14.53 3.10
C ARG A 64 -0.71 13.73 3.45
N ILE A 65 0.40 14.05 2.79
CA ILE A 65 1.71 13.43 3.03
C ILE A 65 2.68 14.51 3.49
N GLN A 66 3.29 14.30 4.64
CA GLN A 66 4.33 15.14 5.22
C GLN A 66 5.69 14.54 4.88
N LEU A 67 6.58 15.39 4.35
CA LEU A 67 7.94 15.03 3.99
C LEU A 67 8.93 15.75 4.91
N ASP A 68 10.03 15.08 5.23
CA ASP A 68 11.13 15.65 6.02
C ASP A 68 12.00 16.63 5.22
N LYS A 69 11.91 16.55 3.89
CA LYS A 69 12.67 17.39 2.95
C LYS A 69 11.83 17.73 1.71
N PRO A 70 12.06 18.88 1.08
CA PRO A 70 11.38 19.22 -0.16
C PRO A 70 11.81 18.25 -1.28
N LEU A 71 10.84 17.50 -1.84
CA LEU A 71 11.05 16.54 -2.92
C LEU A 71 10.07 16.84 -4.07
N PRO A 72 10.45 17.68 -5.04
CA PRO A 72 9.59 18.05 -6.16
C PRO A 72 9.13 16.85 -7.01
N TRP A 73 9.94 15.79 -7.07
CA TRP A 73 9.65 14.55 -7.79
C TRP A 73 8.89 13.51 -6.96
N PHE A 74 8.40 13.85 -5.76
CA PHE A 74 7.64 12.92 -4.92
C PHE A 74 6.43 12.34 -5.65
N ALA A 75 5.72 13.14 -6.43
CA ALA A 75 4.59 12.67 -7.24
C ALA A 75 4.99 11.51 -8.18
N SER A 76 6.17 11.59 -8.81
CA SER A 76 6.68 10.50 -9.66
C SER A 76 6.99 9.24 -8.87
N LEU A 77 7.43 9.35 -7.62
CA LEU A 77 7.67 8.19 -6.75
C LEU A 77 6.38 7.44 -6.40
N THR A 78 5.26 8.15 -6.29
CA THR A 78 3.95 7.54 -5.97
C THR A 78 3.44 6.59 -7.06
N ALA A 79 3.99 6.66 -8.28
CA ALA A 79 3.69 5.71 -9.35
C ALA A 79 4.34 4.33 -9.17
N ASN A 80 5.25 4.19 -8.20
CA ASN A 80 5.89 2.92 -7.89
C ASN A 80 4.92 1.95 -7.18
N PHE A 81 5.04 0.65 -7.46
CA PHE A 81 4.21 -0.39 -6.85
C PHE A 81 4.28 -0.43 -5.31
N ALA A 82 5.37 0.04 -4.71
CA ALA A 82 5.49 0.16 -3.25
C ALA A 82 4.47 1.13 -2.64
N PHE A 83 3.93 2.06 -3.42
CA PHE A 83 2.91 3.02 -3.01
C PHE A 83 1.49 2.63 -3.38
N TYR A 84 1.28 1.46 -4.01
CA TYR A 84 -0.06 1.06 -4.41
C TYR A 84 -0.95 0.83 -3.18
N PRO A 85 -2.22 1.25 -3.21
CA PRO A 85 -3.12 1.04 -2.10
C PRO A 85 -3.57 -0.42 -2.04
N VAL A 86 -3.72 -0.93 -0.83
CA VAL A 86 -4.37 -2.21 -0.56
C VAL A 86 -5.60 -2.00 0.31
N GLN A 87 -6.66 -2.78 0.08
CA GLN A 87 -7.83 -2.70 0.93
C GLN A 87 -7.56 -3.41 2.26
N LYS A 88 -7.65 -2.65 3.35
CA LYS A 88 -7.44 -3.12 4.71
C LYS A 88 -8.26 -4.37 5.04
N ALA A 89 -9.56 -4.38 4.73
CA ALA A 89 -10.44 -5.53 4.99
C ALA A 89 -9.98 -6.82 4.27
N ASN A 90 -9.45 -6.71 3.04
CA ASN A 90 -8.91 -7.87 2.34
C ASN A 90 -7.63 -8.39 3.00
N VAL A 91 -6.72 -7.49 3.37
CA VAL A 91 -5.47 -7.88 4.06
C VAL A 91 -5.75 -8.54 5.41
N GLU A 92 -6.73 -8.01 6.15
CA GLU A 92 -7.17 -8.54 7.44
C GLU A 92 -7.93 -9.88 7.32
N SER A 93 -8.40 -10.25 6.11
CA SER A 93 -9.07 -11.54 5.86
C SER A 93 -8.14 -12.75 6.00
N GLY A 94 -6.83 -12.52 6.06
CA GLY A 94 -5.82 -13.54 6.37
C GLY A 94 -4.77 -13.73 5.27
N LYS A 95 -3.82 -14.64 5.50
CA LYS A 95 -2.62 -14.84 4.65
C LYS A 95 -2.91 -15.18 3.18
N ASP A 96 -4.12 -15.68 2.89
CA ASP A 96 -4.55 -16.11 1.57
C ASP A 96 -5.21 -15.01 0.73
N TRP A 97 -5.22 -13.75 1.21
CA TRP A 97 -5.87 -12.63 0.53
C TRP A 97 -5.37 -12.38 -0.90
N THR A 98 -4.18 -12.87 -1.24
CA THR A 98 -3.58 -12.74 -2.59
C THR A 98 -3.93 -13.89 -3.55
N LYS A 99 -4.69 -14.90 -3.10
CA LYS A 99 -5.09 -16.03 -3.96
C LYS A 99 -6.11 -15.58 -5.03
N PRO A 100 -6.18 -16.29 -6.18
CA PRO A 100 -7.19 -16.04 -7.19
C PRO A 100 -8.60 -16.04 -6.58
N GLY A 101 -9.43 -15.07 -6.96
CA GLY A 101 -10.77 -14.89 -6.42
C GLY A 101 -10.87 -14.23 -5.04
N LYS A 102 -9.76 -14.09 -4.30
CA LYS A 102 -9.67 -13.35 -3.03
C LYS A 102 -8.95 -12.01 -3.16
N LEU A 103 -8.03 -11.91 -4.12
CA LEU A 103 -7.31 -10.66 -4.37
C LEU A 103 -8.26 -9.60 -4.92
N ILE A 104 -8.59 -8.64 -4.07
CA ILE A 104 -9.29 -7.42 -4.48
C ILE A 104 -8.23 -6.33 -4.68
N GLY A 105 -8.20 -5.74 -5.89
CA GLY A 105 -7.23 -4.73 -6.33
C GLY A 105 -7.93 -3.55 -7.01
N ASN A 106 -7.26 -2.39 -7.09
CA ASN A 106 -7.77 -1.17 -7.78
C ASN A 106 -7.29 -1.02 -9.23
N GLY A 107 -6.66 -2.06 -9.78
CA GLY A 107 -6.12 -2.04 -11.14
C GLY A 107 -7.18 -2.31 -12.22
N ALA A 108 -6.75 -2.21 -13.48
CA ALA A 108 -7.58 -2.53 -14.63
C ALA A 108 -7.90 -4.02 -14.79
N TYR A 109 -7.21 -4.90 -14.06
CA TYR A 109 -7.35 -6.35 -14.13
C TYR A 109 -7.56 -6.95 -12.74
N VAL A 110 -8.29 -8.08 -12.69
CA VAL A 110 -8.49 -8.89 -11.50
C VAL A 110 -7.86 -10.28 -11.71
N LEU A 111 -7.23 -10.83 -10.67
CA LEU A 111 -6.60 -12.15 -10.73
C LEU A 111 -7.66 -13.25 -10.75
N LYS A 112 -7.81 -13.90 -11.92
CA LYS A 112 -8.78 -14.99 -12.14
C LYS A 112 -8.20 -16.35 -11.81
N GLU A 113 -6.97 -16.62 -12.25
CA GLU A 113 -6.35 -17.93 -12.11
C GLU A 113 -4.85 -17.77 -11.86
N ARG A 114 -4.29 -18.63 -11.01
CA ARG A 114 -2.86 -18.74 -10.74
C ARG A 114 -2.52 -20.20 -10.59
N ILE A 115 -1.70 -20.71 -11.51
CA ILE A 115 -1.05 -22.01 -11.38
C ILE A 115 0.43 -21.73 -11.17
N VAL A 116 0.94 -22.13 -10.00
CA VAL A 116 2.33 -21.87 -9.60
C VAL A 116 3.27 -22.52 -10.61
N ASN A 117 4.28 -21.78 -11.06
CA ASN A 117 5.25 -22.19 -12.08
C ASN A 117 4.69 -22.43 -13.50
N GLU A 118 3.43 -22.11 -13.76
CA GLU A 118 2.85 -22.23 -15.10
C GLU A 118 2.30 -20.91 -15.64
N LYS A 119 1.22 -20.37 -15.03
CA LYS A 119 0.49 -19.24 -15.60
C LYS A 119 -0.25 -18.40 -14.56
N LEU A 120 -0.43 -17.13 -14.90
CA LEU A 120 -1.27 -16.15 -14.22
C LEU A 120 -2.25 -15.58 -15.23
N VAL A 121 -3.56 -15.64 -14.94
CA VAL A 121 -4.61 -15.14 -15.82
C VAL A 121 -5.30 -13.95 -15.17
N GLY A 122 -5.17 -12.78 -15.78
CA GLY A 122 -5.91 -11.57 -15.44
C GLY A 122 -7.17 -11.43 -16.29
N ARG A 123 -8.26 -10.93 -15.70
CA ARG A 123 -9.48 -10.52 -16.41
C ARG A 123 -9.68 -9.01 -16.27
N ALA A 124 -9.90 -8.32 -17.38
CA ALA A 124 -10.30 -6.90 -17.38
C ALA A 124 -11.79 -6.73 -17.01
#